data_AF-X0SNG0-F1
#
_entry.id   AF-X0SNG0-F1
#
_cell.length_a   1.000
_cell.length_b   1.000
_cell.length_c   1.000
_cell.angle_alpha   90.00
_cell.angle_beta   90.00
_cell.angle_gamma   90.00
#
_symmetry.space_group_name_H-M   'P 1'
#
loop_
_entity.id
_entity.type
_entity.pdbx_description
1 polymer ?
#
loop_
_entity_poly.entity_id
_entity_poly.type
_entity_poly.pdbx_seq_one_letter_code
_entity_poly.pdbx_strand_id
1 'polypeptide(L)'
;MKPAKKLSGIPHMNDEELEKFWEKNEPEDFEEWQEGNLKFVRPPKKLIQLRLEPGDVRIIDRESKHSGIDRAQLVCSWVKEKIRDIEK
;
A
#
# COMPACT_ATOMS: atom_id res chain seq x y z
N MET A 1 23.88 -23.85 8.18
CA MET A 1 23.58 -23.23 6.87
C MET A 1 22.97 -24.32 6.00
N LYS A 2 21.72 -24.17 5.55
CA LYS A 2 21.12 -25.13 4.62
C LYS A 2 21.82 -24.98 3.25
N PRO A 3 22.07 -26.07 2.52
CA PRO A 3 22.73 -25.99 1.22
C PRO A 3 21.86 -25.18 0.25
N ALA A 4 22.45 -24.18 -0.40
CA ALA A 4 21.78 -23.36 -1.41
C ALA A 4 21.32 -24.28 -2.56
N LYS A 5 20.01 -24.51 -2.65
CA LYS A 5 19.43 -25.11 -3.85
C LYS A 5 19.50 -24.06 -4.94
N LYS A 6 20.05 -24.42 -6.09
CA LYS A 6 20.19 -23.53 -7.25
C LYS A 6 19.03 -23.80 -8.19
N LEU A 7 17.97 -22.99 -8.10
CA LEU A 7 16.81 -23.10 -8.99
C LEU A 7 17.07 -22.27 -10.25
N SER A 8 17.00 -22.92 -11.42
CA SER A 8 17.14 -22.29 -12.73
C SER A 8 15.77 -22.19 -13.41
N GLY A 9 15.13 -21.01 -13.31
CA GLY A 9 13.82 -20.73 -13.90
C GLY A 9 12.63 -21.30 -13.13
N ILE A 10 11.44 -20.71 -13.35
CA ILE A 10 10.18 -21.21 -12.80
C ILE A 10 9.62 -22.27 -13.78
N PRO A 11 9.55 -23.55 -13.40
CA PRO A 11 8.95 -24.58 -14.26
C PRO A 11 7.46 -24.29 -14.52
N HIS A 12 6.95 -24.70 -15.68
CA HIS A 12 5.52 -24.63 -15.97
C HIS A 12 4.76 -25.54 -15.00
N MET A 13 3.96 -24.94 -14.14
CA MET A 13 3.18 -25.60 -13.08
C MET A 13 1.76 -25.04 -13.09
N ASN A 14 0.79 -25.85 -12.65
CA ASN A 14 -0.54 -25.34 -12.34
C ASN A 14 -0.56 -24.60 -10.99
N ASP A 15 -1.66 -23.93 -10.66
CA ASP A 15 -1.75 -23.08 -9.46
C ASP A 15 -1.49 -23.85 -8.15
N GLU A 16 -1.98 -25.09 -8.05
CA GLU A 16 -1.77 -25.94 -6.85
C GLU A 16 -0.32 -26.42 -6.70
N GLU A 17 0.35 -26.68 -7.81
CA GLU A 17 1.77 -27.04 -7.85
C GLU A 17 2.65 -25.83 -7.51
N LEU A 18 2.26 -24.65 -7.98
CA LEU A 18 2.94 -23.39 -7.70
C LEU A 18 2.84 -23.01 -6.21
N GLU A 19 1.68 -23.21 -5.58
CA GLU A 19 1.49 -23.02 -4.14
C GLU A 19 2.47 -23.87 -3.32
N LYS A 20 2.48 -25.18 -3.56
CA LYS A 20 3.39 -26.13 -2.88
C LYS A 20 4.87 -25.86 -3.17
N PHE A 21 5.17 -25.28 -4.32
CA PHE A 21 6.51 -24.85 -4.68
C PHE A 21 6.96 -23.67 -3.82
N TRP A 22 6.12 -22.64 -3.63
CA TRP A 22 6.44 -21.47 -2.80
C TRP A 22 6.44 -21.75 -1.29
N GLU A 23 5.80 -22.84 -0.82
CA GLU A 23 5.96 -23.29 0.56
C GLU A 23 7.40 -23.73 0.91
N LYS A 24 8.22 -24.06 -0.10
CA LYS A 24 9.53 -24.71 0.09
C LYS A 24 10.72 -23.97 -0.51
N ASN A 25 10.48 -22.94 -1.30
CA ASN A 25 11.51 -22.18 -2.00
C ASN A 25 11.23 -20.69 -1.82
N GLU A 26 12.26 -19.93 -1.44
CA GLU A 26 12.22 -18.48 -1.31
C GLU A 26 12.72 -17.82 -2.62
N PRO A 27 12.34 -16.57 -2.92
CA PRO A 27 12.87 -15.84 -4.08
C PRO A 27 14.41 -15.82 -4.14
N GLU A 28 15.08 -15.82 -2.98
CA GLU A 28 16.53 -15.83 -2.82
C GLU A 28 17.19 -17.16 -3.25
N ASP A 29 16.41 -18.23 -3.44
CA ASP A 29 16.91 -19.54 -3.91
C ASP A 29 17.15 -19.59 -5.43
N PHE A 30 16.80 -18.53 -6.18
CA PHE A 30 16.99 -18.45 -7.62
C PHE A 30 18.37 -17.88 -8.00
N GLU A 31 19.04 -18.50 -8.97
CA GLU A 31 20.38 -18.05 -9.42
C GLU A 31 20.36 -16.64 -10.04
N GLU A 32 19.23 -16.26 -10.64
CA GLU A 32 19.03 -14.95 -11.25
C GLU A 32 18.47 -13.93 -10.25
N TRP A 33 18.28 -14.30 -8.97
CA TRP A 33 17.82 -13.36 -7.97
C TRP A 33 18.85 -12.24 -7.79
N GLN A 34 18.39 -11.02 -7.95
CA GLN A 34 19.18 -9.82 -7.73
C GLN A 34 18.42 -8.94 -6.75
N GLU A 35 19.10 -8.49 -5.71
CA GLU A 35 18.56 -7.47 -4.82
C GLU A 35 18.33 -6.18 -5.63
N GLY A 36 17.06 -5.86 -5.89
CA GLY A 36 16.70 -4.62 -6.57
C GLY A 36 16.95 -3.42 -5.66
N ASN A 37 17.62 -2.38 -6.16
CA ASN A 37 17.80 -1.13 -5.42
C ASN A 37 16.55 -0.24 -5.48
N LEU A 38 15.39 -0.81 -5.15
CA LEU A 38 14.10 -0.12 -5.21
C LEU A 38 13.74 0.41 -3.82
N LYS A 39 13.92 1.72 -3.63
CA LYS A 39 13.49 2.40 -2.41
C LYS A 39 12.04 2.81 -2.55
N PHE A 40 11.15 2.09 -1.87
CA PHE A 40 9.76 2.53 -1.69
C PHE A 40 9.74 3.75 -0.76
N VAL A 41 9.80 4.94 -1.35
CA VAL A 41 9.66 6.20 -0.62
C VAL A 41 8.22 6.69 -0.72
N ARG A 42 7.66 7.12 0.41
CA ARG A 42 6.41 7.87 0.38
C ARG A 42 6.73 9.25 -0.19
N PRO A 43 6.02 9.72 -1.23
CA PRO A 43 6.22 11.07 -1.73
C PRO A 43 5.97 12.07 -0.59
N PRO A 44 6.78 13.14 -0.48
CA PRO A 44 6.60 14.14 0.56
C PRO A 44 5.24 14.80 0.40
N LYS A 45 4.44 14.81 1.47
CA LYS A 45 3.16 15.50 1.48
C LYS A 45 3.39 17.00 1.63
N LYS A 46 2.78 17.80 0.77
CA LYS A 46 2.76 19.26 0.94
C LYS A 46 1.80 19.63 2.07
N LEU A 47 2.24 20.50 2.98
CA LEU A 47 1.39 21.06 4.01
C LEU A 47 0.46 22.11 3.36
N ILE A 48 -0.84 22.01 3.63
CA ILE A 48 -1.85 22.96 3.18
C ILE A 48 -2.62 23.43 4.40
N GLN A 49 -2.70 24.74 4.60
CA GLN A 49 -3.53 25.34 5.64
C GLN A 49 -4.90 25.68 5.06
N LEU A 50 -5.98 25.16 5.68
CA LEU A 50 -7.35 25.40 5.26
C LEU A 50 -8.07 26.27 6.27
N ARG A 51 -8.94 27.16 5.78
CA ARG A 51 -9.93 27.88 6.60
C ARG A 51 -11.28 27.26 6.33
N LEU A 52 -11.96 26.86 7.39
CA LEU A 52 -13.29 26.23 7.34
C LEU A 52 -14.25 27.02 8.22
N GLU A 53 -15.53 26.99 7.85
CA GLU A 53 -16.56 27.59 8.68
C GLU A 53 -16.69 26.82 10.00
N PRO A 54 -17.03 27.49 11.11
CA PRO A 54 -17.14 26.84 12.41
C PRO A 54 -18.16 25.67 12.43
N GLY A 55 -19.19 25.74 11.58
CA GLY A 55 -20.16 24.65 11.42
C GLY A 55 -19.55 23.38 10.83
N ASP A 56 -18.71 23.53 9.80
CA ASP A 56 -18.07 22.41 9.12
C ASP A 56 -17.06 21.71 10.01
N VAL A 57 -16.31 22.48 10.81
CA VAL A 57 -15.38 21.94 11.80
C VAL A 57 -16.11 21.07 12.82
N ARG A 58 -17.32 21.46 13.25
CA ARG A 58 -18.13 20.65 14.18
C ARG A 58 -18.60 19.33 13.56
N ILE A 59 -18.89 19.32 12.26
CA ILE A 59 -19.27 18.10 11.54
C ILE A 59 -18.06 17.17 11.46
N ILE A 60 -16.89 17.69 11.06
CA ILE A 60 -15.63 16.92 11.02
C ILE A 60 -15.31 16.34 12.40
N ASP A 61 -15.47 17.12 13.46
CA ASP A 61 -15.24 16.67 14.84
C ASP A 61 -16.17 15.53 15.26
N ARG A 62 -17.44 15.61 14.88
CA ARG A 62 -18.43 14.57 15.18
C ARG A 62 -18.08 13.28 14.44
N GLU A 63 -17.81 13.37 13.14
CA GLU A 63 -17.45 12.22 12.31
C GLU A 63 -16.13 11.60 12.73
N SER A 64 -15.15 12.41 13.12
CA SER A 64 -13.87 11.94 13.65
C SER A 64 -14.06 11.09 14.91
N LYS A 65 -14.90 11.56 15.84
CA LYS A 65 -15.23 10.81 17.06
C LYS A 65 -16.04 9.55 16.78
N HIS A 66 -16.95 9.60 15.82
CA HIS A 66 -17.81 8.47 15.47
C HIS A 66 -17.03 7.35 14.76
N SER A 67 -16.20 7.70 13.79
CA SER A 67 -15.42 6.76 12.97
C SER A 67 -14.09 6.34 13.59
N GLY A 68 -13.57 7.10 14.57
CA GLY A 68 -12.22 6.94 15.10
C GLY A 68 -11.12 7.39 14.12
N ILE A 69 -11.48 8.05 13.02
CA ILE A 69 -10.55 8.55 12.02
C ILE A 69 -10.15 9.98 12.37
N ASP A 70 -8.86 10.30 12.25
CA ASP A 70 -8.36 11.67 12.46
C ASP A 70 -9.02 12.68 11.50
N ARG A 71 -9.22 13.91 11.99
CA ARG A 71 -9.86 15.01 11.25
C ARG A 71 -9.18 15.28 9.91
N ALA A 72 -7.85 15.33 9.88
CA ALA A 72 -7.12 15.59 8.64
C ALA A 72 -7.23 14.42 7.66
N GLN A 73 -7.29 13.18 8.17
CA GLN A 73 -7.53 12.00 7.35
C GLN A 73 -8.94 12.02 6.74
N LEU A 74 -9.98 12.38 7.50
CA LEU A 74 -11.34 12.53 6.99
C LEU A 74 -11.40 13.54 5.84
N VAL A 75 -10.84 14.73 6.06
CA VAL A 75 -10.79 15.78 5.03
C VAL A 75 -10.03 15.28 3.79
N CYS A 76 -8.89 14.60 3.96
CA CYS A 76 -8.15 14.02 2.84
C CYS A 76 -8.96 12.98 2.05
N SER A 77 -9.72 12.13 2.74
CA SER A 77 -10.55 11.10 2.10
C SER A 77 -11.69 11.72 1.30
N TRP A 78 -12.41 12.69 1.88
CA TRP A 78 -13.49 13.39 1.18
C TRP A 78 -12.97 14.20 -0.01
N VAL A 79 -11.81 14.85 0.11
CA VAL A 79 -11.17 15.53 -1.02
C VAL A 79 -10.84 14.54 -2.14
N LYS A 80 -10.29 13.36 -1.82
CA LYS A 80 -10.02 12.30 -2.80
C LYS A 80 -11.27 11.74 -3.45
N GLU A 81 -12.38 11.65 -2.73
CA GLU A 81 -13.68 11.27 -3.31
C GLU A 81 -14.14 12.30 -4.33
N LYS A 82 -14.06 13.59 -4.00
CA LYS A 82 -14.43 14.68 -4.93
C LYS A 82 -13.51 14.76 -6.14
N ILE A 83 -12.20 14.58 -5.98
CA ILE A 83 -11.26 14.56 -7.11
C ILE A 83 -11.61 13.41 -8.07
N ARG A 84 -11.91 12.21 -7.55
CA ARG A 84 -12.33 11.07 -8.38
C ARG A 84 -13.61 11.33 -9.17
N ASP A 85 -14.51 12.17 -8.66
CA ASP A 85 -15.72 12.55 -9.38
C ASP A 85 -15.47 13.64 -10.44
N ILE A 86 -14.41 14.46 -10.28
CA ILE A 86 -14.00 15.48 -11.26
C ILE A 86 -13.20 14.86 -12.42
N GLU A 87 -12.40 13.82 -12.14
CA GLU A 87 -11.57 13.13 -13.13
C GLU A 87 -12.36 12.12 -14.00
N LYS A 88 -13.64 11.86 -13.68
CA LYS A 88 -14.55 11.07 -14.51
C LYS A 88 -15.12 11.89 -15.65
#